data_AF-R1GDR4-F1
#
_entry.id   AF-R1GDR4-F1
#
_cell.length_a   1.000
_cell.length_b   1.000
_cell.length_c   1.000
_cell.angle_alpha   90.00
_cell.angle_beta   90.00
_cell.angle_gamma   90.00
#
_symmetry.space_group_name_H-M   'P 1'
#
loop_
_entity.id
_entity.type
_entity.pdbx_description
1 polymer ?
#
loop_
_entity_poly.entity_id
_entity_poly.type
_entity_poly.pdbx_seq_one_letter_code
_entity_poly.pdbx_strand_id
1 'polypeptide(L)'
;MAATPPSTLYKHATIITVNQEREIILDGAILVTGSRIALIDKTQAVLKHPSLPPDVRSVDLSGKIVIPGLINTHCHTVQSLLRGLAEDLWLHPWMCDAIWPLEASYDAEDGYHAARLTVAECLKAGTTCFLEVMLTHRAGFENVVRAVGEAGIRACLGKLVKSQETNPSVNISDARDKDLAHMSIASALAAHSAHHGSFNNRVHVWMAAGTPRGSPLAEHRAIGDACRAHGIGLTMHCAEASRDHEIYRTHYSNTPVEFCQDAHLTGPRTVLAHMVHLDVEKDVPLLRDTRTHVAHNPTSNCKLASGVAKVPELLEAGVNVCLGTDGAPCNNTGSTGYGGA
;
A
#
# COMPACT_ATOMS: atom_id res chain seq x y z
N MET A 1 38.44 -3.07 -14.47
CA MET A 1 37.46 -2.24 -15.20
C MET A 1 36.08 -2.70 -14.76
N ALA A 2 35.23 -1.81 -14.24
CA ALA A 2 33.85 -2.19 -13.91
C ALA A 2 33.15 -2.58 -15.21
N ALA A 3 32.46 -3.73 -15.23
CA ALA A 3 31.73 -4.16 -16.42
C ALA A 3 30.66 -3.12 -16.76
N THR A 4 30.57 -2.74 -18.03
CA THR A 4 29.51 -1.83 -18.50
C THR A 4 28.15 -2.44 -18.17
N PRO A 5 27.24 -1.70 -17.51
CA PRO A 5 25.95 -2.25 -17.14
C PRO A 5 25.16 -2.68 -18.39
N PRO A 6 24.45 -3.83 -18.32
CA PRO A 6 23.68 -4.33 -19.45
C PRO A 6 22.65 -3.29 -19.87
N SER A 7 22.51 -3.08 -21.18
CA SER A 7 21.56 -2.12 -21.74
C SER A 7 20.56 -2.79 -22.67
N THR A 8 19.30 -2.34 -22.63
CA THR A 8 18.23 -2.80 -23.51
C THR A 8 17.49 -1.60 -24.08
N LEU A 9 17.30 -1.58 -25.40
CA LEU A 9 16.52 -0.59 -26.12
C LEU A 9 15.14 -1.17 -26.46
N TYR A 10 14.08 -0.57 -25.92
CA TYR A 10 12.70 -0.86 -26.31
C TYR A 10 12.26 0.20 -27.32
N LYS A 11 11.76 -0.17 -28.50
CA LYS A 11 11.52 0.77 -29.61
C LYS A 11 10.15 0.59 -30.26
N HIS A 12 9.67 1.61 -30.96
CA HIS A 12 8.40 1.64 -31.70
C HIS A 12 7.14 1.51 -30.83
N ALA A 13 7.22 1.85 -29.55
CA ALA A 13 6.06 1.86 -28.66
C ALA A 13 5.27 3.17 -28.78
N THR A 14 3.99 3.14 -28.39
CA THR A 14 3.33 4.35 -27.90
C THR A 14 3.66 4.50 -26.41
N ILE A 15 4.36 5.58 -26.03
CA ILE A 15 4.79 5.78 -24.64
C ILE A 15 3.91 6.84 -24.00
N ILE A 16 3.22 6.49 -22.91
CA ILE A 16 2.52 7.44 -22.04
C ILE A 16 3.45 7.72 -20.86
N THR A 17 4.05 8.91 -20.83
CA THR A 17 5.15 9.21 -19.89
C THR A 17 4.68 9.43 -18.46
N VAL A 18 3.47 9.97 -18.29
CA VAL A 18 2.94 10.45 -16.99
C VAL A 18 3.86 11.49 -16.35
N ASN A 19 4.67 12.20 -17.15
CA ASN A 19 5.44 13.35 -16.66
C ASN A 19 4.51 14.54 -16.40
N GLN A 20 5.08 15.64 -15.93
CA GLN A 20 4.30 16.84 -15.57
C GLN A 20 3.47 17.40 -16.75
N GLU A 21 3.96 17.25 -17.96
CA GLU A 21 3.31 17.70 -19.21
C GLU A 21 2.35 16.66 -19.80
N ARG A 22 2.30 15.45 -19.23
CA ARG A 22 1.51 14.30 -19.69
C ARG A 22 1.76 13.95 -21.16
N GLU A 23 3.02 14.02 -21.58
CA GLU A 23 3.40 13.78 -22.96
C GLU A 23 3.11 12.34 -23.40
N ILE A 24 2.63 12.22 -24.65
CA ILE A 24 2.45 10.94 -25.35
C ILE A 24 3.41 10.91 -26.54
N ILE A 25 4.37 9.99 -26.49
CA ILE A 25 5.37 9.82 -27.55
C ILE A 25 4.92 8.68 -28.45
N LEU A 26 4.32 9.03 -29.59
CA LEU A 26 4.06 8.07 -30.68
C LEU A 26 5.38 7.64 -31.34
N ASP A 27 5.53 6.34 -31.65
CA ASP A 27 6.80 5.77 -32.13
C ASP A 27 7.99 6.20 -31.24
N GLY A 28 7.86 5.91 -29.94
CA GLY A 28 8.85 6.18 -28.93
C GLY A 28 9.77 5.00 -28.66
N ALA A 29 10.94 5.32 -28.09
CA ALA A 29 11.89 4.35 -27.58
C ALA A 29 12.37 4.70 -26.17
N ILE A 30 12.68 3.66 -25.41
CA ILE A 30 13.21 3.72 -24.04
C ILE A 30 14.53 2.95 -24.02
N LEU A 31 15.62 3.65 -23.72
CA LEU A 31 16.90 3.02 -23.41
C LEU A 31 16.98 2.79 -21.89
N VAL A 32 17.12 1.53 -21.50
CA VAL A 32 17.36 1.13 -20.12
C VAL A 32 18.81 0.68 -19.98
N THR A 33 19.54 1.22 -19.01
CA THR A 33 20.91 0.82 -18.67
C THR A 33 20.94 0.39 -17.21
N GLY A 34 21.30 -0.88 -16.97
CA GLY A 34 21.17 -1.51 -15.66
C GLY A 34 19.70 -1.51 -15.20
N SER A 35 19.41 -0.76 -14.14
CA SER A 35 18.07 -0.62 -13.55
C SER A 35 17.47 0.78 -13.70
N ARG A 36 18.06 1.61 -14.58
CA ARG A 36 17.64 3.00 -14.79
C ARG A 36 17.24 3.24 -16.23
N ILE A 37 16.22 4.05 -16.40
CA ILE A 37 15.88 4.66 -17.69
C ILE A 37 16.98 5.69 -17.97
N ALA A 38 17.72 5.48 -19.05
CA ALA A 38 18.82 6.35 -19.48
C ALA A 38 18.34 7.42 -20.47
N LEU A 39 17.38 7.07 -21.34
CA LEU A 39 16.83 7.98 -22.35
C LEU A 39 15.41 7.55 -22.73
N ILE A 40 14.53 8.53 -22.95
CA ILE A 40 13.21 8.36 -23.57
C ILE A 40 13.06 9.45 -24.62
N ASP A 41 12.75 9.07 -25.86
CA ASP A 41 12.43 10.01 -26.95
C ASP A 41 11.72 9.25 -28.09
N LYS A 42 11.45 9.90 -29.21
CA LYS A 42 11.11 9.26 -30.49
C LYS A 42 12.17 8.24 -30.87
N THR A 43 11.75 7.10 -31.42
CA THR A 43 12.65 6.02 -31.83
C THR A 43 13.79 6.53 -32.70
N GLN A 44 13.48 7.38 -33.69
CA GLN A 44 14.47 7.92 -34.60
C GLN A 44 15.52 8.81 -33.92
N ALA A 45 15.15 9.53 -32.85
CA ALA A 45 16.05 10.36 -32.06
C ALA A 45 16.96 9.48 -31.19
N VAL A 46 16.40 8.49 -30.50
CA VAL A 46 17.17 7.54 -29.67
C VAL A 46 18.20 6.75 -30.50
N LEU A 47 17.83 6.31 -31.71
CA LEU A 47 18.73 5.57 -32.61
C LEU A 47 19.94 6.39 -33.08
N LYS A 48 19.85 7.72 -33.06
CA LYS A 48 20.94 8.64 -33.42
C LYS A 48 21.68 9.19 -32.20
N HIS A 49 21.23 8.85 -30.99
CA HIS A 49 21.75 9.46 -29.78
C HIS A 49 23.14 8.88 -29.42
N PRO A 50 24.15 9.72 -29.09
CA PRO A 50 25.50 9.25 -28.80
C PRO A 50 25.63 8.30 -27.60
N SER A 51 24.65 8.31 -26.69
CA SER A 51 24.62 7.43 -25.53
C SER A 51 24.16 6.00 -25.85
N LEU A 52 23.73 5.72 -27.08
CA LEU A 52 23.28 4.40 -27.48
C LEU A 52 24.47 3.46 -27.66
N PRO A 53 24.57 2.35 -26.91
CA PRO A 53 25.65 1.39 -27.11
C PRO A 53 25.54 0.71 -28.49
N PRO A 54 26.65 0.49 -29.22
CA PRO A 54 26.63 -0.11 -30.55
C PRO A 54 25.92 -1.48 -30.62
N ASP A 55 26.13 -2.33 -29.61
CA ASP A 55 25.58 -3.69 -29.54
C ASP A 55 24.44 -3.81 -28.52
N VAL A 56 23.61 -2.77 -28.39
CA VAL A 56 22.48 -2.78 -27.46
C VAL A 56 21.46 -3.86 -27.84
N ARG A 57 21.01 -4.65 -26.86
CA ARG A 57 19.88 -5.56 -27.06
C ARG A 57 18.65 -4.75 -27.41
N SER A 58 18.02 -4.99 -28.56
CA SER A 58 16.81 -4.28 -28.95
C SER A 58 15.55 -5.15 -28.84
N VAL A 59 14.44 -4.56 -28.42
CA VAL A 59 13.11 -5.17 -28.36
C VAL A 59 12.13 -4.26 -29.12
N ASP A 60 11.46 -4.81 -30.13
CA ASP A 60 10.42 -4.10 -30.87
C ASP A 60 9.08 -4.19 -30.13
N LEU A 61 8.46 -3.04 -29.89
CA LEU A 61 7.18 -2.87 -29.20
C LEU A 61 6.11 -2.25 -30.11
N SER A 62 6.25 -2.42 -31.43
CA SER A 62 5.26 -2.00 -32.42
C SER A 62 3.85 -2.47 -32.03
N GLY A 63 2.88 -1.55 -32.03
CA GLY A 63 1.51 -1.83 -31.62
C GLY A 63 1.29 -2.03 -30.11
N LYS A 64 2.30 -1.76 -29.27
CA LYS A 64 2.19 -1.80 -27.81
C LYS A 64 2.17 -0.40 -27.21
N ILE A 65 1.53 -0.31 -26.05
CA ILE A 65 1.57 0.87 -25.19
C ILE A 65 2.50 0.58 -24.02
N VAL A 66 3.37 1.52 -23.70
CA VAL A 66 4.22 1.48 -22.51
C VAL A 66 3.78 2.58 -21.56
N ILE A 67 3.52 2.19 -20.31
CA ILE A 67 3.20 3.08 -19.19
C ILE A 67 4.16 2.78 -18.03
N PRO A 68 4.35 3.73 -17.08
CA PRO A 68 4.95 3.39 -15.79
C PRO A 68 4.19 2.24 -15.14
N GLY A 69 4.92 1.32 -14.49
CA GLY A 69 4.27 0.22 -13.78
C GLY A 69 3.33 0.75 -12.69
N LEU A 70 2.20 0.08 -12.52
CA LEU A 70 1.17 0.53 -11.58
C LEU A 70 1.67 0.43 -10.13
N ILE A 71 1.20 1.36 -9.30
CA ILE A 71 1.51 1.41 -7.86
C ILE A 71 0.21 1.17 -7.09
N ASN A 72 0.15 0.04 -6.38
CA ASN A 72 -0.96 -0.30 -5.50
C ASN A 72 -0.69 0.22 -4.09
N THR A 73 -1.28 1.33 -3.69
CA THR A 73 -0.93 1.96 -2.40
C THR A 73 -1.64 1.36 -1.19
N HIS A 74 -2.40 0.28 -1.37
CA HIS A 74 -3.04 -0.42 -0.25
C HIS A 74 -3.43 -1.84 -0.65
N CYS A 75 -2.75 -2.84 -0.08
CA CYS A 75 -3.05 -4.26 -0.27
C CYS A 75 -2.82 -5.07 1.01
N HIS A 76 -3.39 -6.28 1.03
CA HIS A 76 -3.15 -7.31 2.06
C HIS A 76 -2.67 -8.61 1.40
N THR A 77 -1.36 -8.75 1.28
CA THR A 77 -0.61 -9.80 0.60
C THR A 77 -0.89 -11.19 1.12
N VAL A 78 -1.21 -11.33 2.41
CA VAL A 78 -1.50 -12.63 3.01
C VAL A 78 -2.96 -13.04 2.90
N GLN A 79 -3.87 -12.09 2.64
CA GLN A 79 -5.29 -12.38 2.55
C GLN A 79 -5.69 -13.08 1.25
N SER A 80 -4.78 -13.32 0.30
CA SER A 80 -5.08 -14.08 -0.92
C SER A 80 -5.60 -15.49 -0.66
N LEU A 81 -5.20 -16.11 0.46
CA LEU A 81 -5.69 -17.42 0.89
C LEU A 81 -7.14 -17.36 1.41
N LEU A 82 -7.64 -16.17 1.76
CA LEU A 82 -8.97 -15.96 2.32
C LEU A 82 -10.01 -15.56 1.25
N ARG A 83 -9.60 -15.54 -0.02
CA ARG A 83 -10.44 -15.12 -1.14
C ARG A 83 -11.73 -15.93 -1.18
N GLY A 84 -12.87 -15.24 -1.19
CA GLY A 84 -14.17 -15.90 -1.29
C GLY A 84 -14.66 -16.56 0.01
N LEU A 85 -13.93 -16.45 1.12
CA LEU A 85 -14.32 -17.11 2.38
C LEU A 85 -15.28 -16.26 3.23
N ALA A 86 -15.42 -14.96 2.94
CA ALA A 86 -16.29 -14.05 3.66
C ALA A 86 -16.94 -13.06 2.67
N GLU A 87 -18.17 -13.37 2.27
CA GLU A 87 -18.94 -12.63 1.26
C GLU A 87 -20.22 -12.05 1.87
N ASP A 88 -20.76 -11.00 1.25
CA ASP A 88 -22.06 -10.41 1.61
C ASP A 88 -22.20 -9.95 3.07
N LEU A 89 -21.11 -9.44 3.65
CA LEU A 89 -21.03 -8.93 5.01
C LEU A 89 -20.61 -7.46 5.03
N TRP A 90 -21.11 -6.74 6.04
CA TRP A 90 -20.61 -5.41 6.40
C TRP A 90 -19.22 -5.53 7.05
N LEU A 91 -18.41 -4.46 7.02
CA LEU A 91 -17.02 -4.47 7.50
C LEU A 91 -16.85 -5.15 8.88
N HIS A 92 -17.67 -4.80 9.87
CA HIS A 92 -17.47 -5.29 11.24
C HIS A 92 -17.69 -6.81 11.40
N PRO A 93 -18.84 -7.40 11.02
CA PRO A 93 -18.99 -8.86 11.02
C PRO A 93 -17.97 -9.57 10.12
N TRP A 94 -17.69 -9.02 8.93
CA TRP A 94 -16.68 -9.56 8.02
C TRP A 94 -15.32 -9.69 8.72
N MET A 95 -14.93 -8.65 9.43
CA MET A 95 -13.65 -8.55 10.12
C MET A 95 -13.59 -9.40 11.39
N CYS A 96 -14.54 -9.22 12.31
CA CYS A 96 -14.55 -9.84 13.64
C CYS A 96 -14.85 -11.33 13.60
N ASP A 97 -15.81 -11.73 12.77
CA ASP A 97 -16.39 -13.08 12.84
C ASP A 97 -15.77 -14.02 11.80
N ALA A 98 -15.14 -13.47 10.74
CA ALA A 98 -14.52 -14.27 9.68
C ALA A 98 -13.01 -13.98 9.51
N ILE A 99 -12.63 -12.76 9.09
CA ILE A 99 -11.25 -12.51 8.64
C ILE A 99 -10.23 -12.58 9.77
N TRP A 100 -10.44 -11.91 10.90
CA TRP A 100 -9.48 -11.95 11.99
C TRP A 100 -9.32 -13.34 12.61
N PRO A 101 -10.38 -14.15 12.82
CA PRO A 101 -10.25 -15.55 13.19
C PRO A 101 -9.41 -16.36 12.20
N LEU A 102 -9.62 -16.17 10.88
CA LEU A 102 -8.85 -16.86 9.84
C LEU A 102 -7.37 -16.43 9.84
N GLU A 103 -7.08 -15.13 9.91
CA GLU A 103 -5.70 -14.63 10.02
C GLU A 103 -5.01 -15.08 11.31
N ALA A 104 -5.76 -15.17 12.41
CA ALA A 104 -5.27 -15.71 13.68
C ALA A 104 -5.01 -17.22 13.62
N SER A 105 -5.47 -17.92 12.58
CA SER A 105 -5.26 -19.36 12.38
C SER A 105 -4.07 -19.69 11.47
N TYR A 106 -3.43 -18.69 10.86
CA TYR A 106 -2.26 -18.92 10.01
C TYR A 106 -1.12 -19.64 10.74
N ASP A 107 -0.48 -20.53 10.00
CA ASP A 107 0.75 -21.24 10.36
C ASP A 107 1.95 -20.68 9.59
N ALA A 108 3.15 -21.14 9.94
CA ALA A 108 4.41 -20.48 9.61
C ALA A 108 4.59 -20.15 8.11
N GLU A 109 4.29 -21.07 7.19
CA GLU A 109 4.51 -20.87 5.75
C GLU A 109 3.32 -20.26 5.00
N ASP A 110 2.16 -20.08 5.63
CA ASP A 110 0.95 -19.59 4.96
C ASP A 110 1.18 -18.21 4.35
N GLY A 111 1.80 -17.30 5.10
CA GLY A 111 2.11 -15.96 4.60
C GLY A 111 3.09 -15.93 3.43
N TYR A 112 4.05 -16.87 3.37
CA TYR A 112 4.95 -17.00 2.22
C TYR A 112 4.17 -17.40 0.96
N HIS A 113 3.33 -18.44 1.05
CA HIS A 113 2.54 -18.91 -0.08
C HIS A 113 1.51 -17.89 -0.54
N ALA A 114 0.84 -17.23 0.42
CA ALA A 114 -0.10 -16.16 0.15
C ALA A 114 0.55 -14.97 -0.55
N ALA A 115 1.67 -14.47 0.00
CA ALA A 115 2.39 -13.35 -0.60
C ALA A 115 2.88 -13.68 -2.02
N ARG A 116 3.36 -14.90 -2.27
CA ARG A 116 3.73 -15.32 -3.63
C ARG A 116 2.56 -15.28 -4.60
N LEU A 117 1.38 -15.74 -4.18
CA LEU A 117 0.17 -15.66 -4.99
C LEU A 117 -0.21 -14.19 -5.29
N THR A 118 -0.27 -13.34 -4.27
CA THR A 118 -0.58 -11.92 -4.44
C THR A 118 0.42 -11.21 -5.37
N VAL A 119 1.72 -11.45 -5.19
CA VAL A 119 2.74 -10.83 -6.04
C VAL A 119 2.66 -11.30 -7.49
N ALA A 120 2.36 -12.59 -7.72
CA ALA A 120 2.14 -13.09 -9.07
C ALA A 120 0.95 -12.40 -9.76
N GLU A 121 -0.15 -12.18 -9.03
CA GLU A 121 -1.30 -11.42 -9.54
C GLU A 121 -0.95 -9.96 -9.83
N CYS A 122 -0.23 -9.29 -8.91
CA CYS A 122 0.25 -7.93 -9.11
C CYS A 122 1.06 -7.80 -10.40
N LEU A 123 2.08 -8.65 -10.58
CA LEU A 123 2.95 -8.61 -11.75
C LEU A 123 2.19 -8.91 -13.06
N LYS A 124 1.26 -9.87 -13.04
CA LYS A 124 0.40 -10.17 -14.19
C LYS A 124 -0.52 -9.01 -14.57
N ALA A 125 -0.92 -8.19 -13.60
CA ALA A 125 -1.76 -7.03 -13.81
C ALA A 125 -0.97 -5.73 -14.13
N GLY A 126 0.36 -5.80 -14.19
CA GLY A 126 1.21 -4.62 -14.45
C GLY A 126 1.53 -3.78 -13.20
N THR A 127 1.17 -4.25 -12.00
CA THR A 127 1.61 -3.65 -10.73
C THR A 127 3.06 -3.98 -10.47
N THR A 128 3.88 -2.94 -10.27
CA THR A 128 5.33 -3.07 -10.04
C THR A 128 5.76 -2.60 -8.66
N CYS A 129 4.87 -1.93 -7.93
CA CYS A 129 5.07 -1.51 -6.56
C CYS A 129 3.77 -1.65 -5.76
N PHE A 130 3.86 -2.07 -4.51
CA PHE A 130 2.73 -2.01 -3.59
C PHE A 130 3.10 -1.53 -2.18
N LEU A 131 2.10 -1.05 -1.45
CA LEU A 131 2.15 -0.84 0.00
C LEU A 131 1.24 -1.87 0.66
N GLU A 132 1.87 -2.80 1.37
CA GLU A 132 1.22 -3.78 2.23
C GLU A 132 0.92 -3.11 3.57
N VAL A 133 -0.32 -3.23 4.04
CA VAL A 133 -0.83 -2.34 5.08
C VAL A 133 -0.98 -2.93 6.46
N MET A 134 -0.93 -4.25 6.67
CA MET A 134 -0.95 -4.79 8.05
C MET A 134 -0.52 -6.26 8.17
N LEU A 135 0.78 -6.53 8.06
CA LEU A 135 1.31 -7.86 8.35
C LEU A 135 1.25 -8.18 9.85
N THR A 136 0.37 -9.10 10.19
CA THR A 136 0.15 -9.63 11.54
C THR A 136 1.34 -10.47 12.01
N HIS A 137 1.31 -10.97 13.26
CA HIS A 137 2.34 -11.87 13.75
C HIS A 137 2.39 -13.18 12.96
N ARG A 138 1.23 -13.84 12.81
CA ARG A 138 1.12 -15.18 12.19
C ARG A 138 1.30 -15.18 10.68
N ALA A 139 1.16 -14.03 10.04
CA ALA A 139 1.56 -13.84 8.65
C ALA A 139 3.05 -14.16 8.39
N GLY A 140 3.91 -14.20 9.42
CA GLY A 140 5.34 -14.48 9.24
C GLY A 140 6.02 -13.40 8.40
N PHE A 141 6.37 -12.27 9.02
CA PHE A 141 6.87 -11.09 8.31
C PHE A 141 8.09 -11.41 7.42
N GLU A 142 9.02 -12.19 7.94
CA GLU A 142 10.24 -12.64 7.26
C GLU A 142 9.93 -13.51 6.04
N ASN A 143 8.86 -14.32 6.14
CA ASN A 143 8.36 -15.17 5.07
C ASN A 143 7.74 -14.33 3.94
N VAL A 144 7.02 -13.25 4.30
CA VAL A 144 6.53 -12.29 3.30
C VAL A 144 7.69 -11.51 2.66
N VAL A 145 8.68 -11.06 3.45
CA VAL A 145 9.90 -10.41 2.93
C VAL A 145 10.61 -11.32 1.92
N ARG A 146 10.77 -12.61 2.23
CA ARG A 146 11.36 -13.61 1.34
C ARG A 146 10.58 -13.73 0.03
N ALA A 147 9.26 -13.95 0.11
CA ALA A 147 8.39 -14.08 -1.06
C ALA A 147 8.48 -12.87 -2.01
N VAL A 148 8.40 -11.66 -1.44
CA VAL A 148 8.46 -10.40 -2.19
C VAL A 148 9.85 -10.17 -2.79
N GLY A 149 10.89 -10.47 -2.01
CA GLY A 149 12.27 -10.35 -2.43
C GLY A 149 12.62 -11.23 -3.63
N GLU A 150 12.27 -12.51 -3.56
CA GLU A 150 12.45 -13.52 -4.62
C GLU A 150 11.70 -13.14 -5.90
N ALA A 151 10.50 -12.57 -5.78
CA ALA A 151 9.65 -12.22 -6.92
C ALA A 151 10.10 -10.98 -7.71
N GLY A 152 11.03 -10.17 -7.17
CA GLY A 152 11.58 -9.03 -7.92
C GLY A 152 10.77 -7.72 -7.89
N ILE A 153 9.58 -7.72 -7.27
CA ILE A 153 8.69 -6.54 -7.18
C ILE A 153 9.21 -5.51 -6.13
N ARG A 154 8.76 -4.25 -6.21
CA ARG A 154 9.00 -3.24 -5.17
C ARG A 154 7.88 -3.27 -4.13
N ALA A 155 8.22 -3.13 -2.85
CA ALA A 155 7.21 -3.13 -1.80
C ALA A 155 7.59 -2.25 -0.61
N CYS A 156 6.58 -1.63 -0.01
CA CYS A 156 6.61 -1.17 1.36
C CYS A 156 5.78 -2.16 2.19
N LEU A 157 6.39 -2.80 3.20
CA LEU A 157 5.76 -3.82 4.03
C LEU A 157 5.45 -3.24 5.41
N GLY A 158 4.16 -2.99 5.67
CA GLY A 158 3.67 -2.51 6.96
C GLY A 158 3.64 -3.63 8.00
N LYS A 159 4.50 -3.53 9.02
CA LYS A 159 4.42 -4.40 10.19
C LYS A 159 3.36 -3.84 11.14
N LEU A 160 2.33 -4.65 11.46
CA LEU A 160 1.26 -4.22 12.35
C LEU A 160 1.80 -3.91 13.75
N VAL A 161 1.49 -2.70 14.22
CA VAL A 161 1.68 -2.24 15.59
C VAL A 161 0.31 -1.94 16.17
N LYS A 162 -0.06 -2.67 17.20
CA LYS A 162 -1.38 -2.64 17.81
C LYS A 162 -1.25 -2.45 19.32
N SER A 163 -2.22 -1.74 19.88
CA SER A 163 -2.34 -1.54 21.33
C SER A 163 -3.57 -2.24 21.86
N GLN A 164 -3.55 -2.54 23.16
CA GLN A 164 -4.68 -3.16 23.83
C GLN A 164 -5.87 -2.19 23.85
N GLU A 165 -7.04 -2.64 23.40
CA GLU A 165 -8.24 -1.83 23.52
C GLU A 165 -8.68 -1.74 24.98
N THR A 166 -8.93 -0.52 25.45
CA THR A 166 -9.30 -0.26 26.85
C THR A 166 -10.77 0.04 27.03
N ASN A 167 -11.54 0.20 25.93
CA ASN A 167 -12.94 0.53 26.00
C ASN A 167 -13.87 -0.66 25.68
N PRO A 168 -14.55 -1.26 26.70
CA PRO A 168 -15.47 -2.36 26.47
C PRO A 168 -16.74 -1.94 25.71
N SER A 169 -17.11 -0.65 25.67
CA SER A 169 -18.31 -0.19 24.95
C SER A 169 -18.19 -0.32 23.43
N VAL A 170 -16.96 -0.40 22.90
CA VAL A 170 -16.73 -0.56 21.47
C VAL A 170 -17.16 -1.95 20.99
N ASN A 171 -17.13 -2.97 21.85
CA ASN A 171 -17.58 -4.35 21.54
C ASN A 171 -17.08 -4.85 20.17
N ILE A 172 -15.76 -4.71 19.92
CA ILE A 172 -15.08 -5.23 18.73
C ILE A 172 -14.00 -6.21 19.20
N SER A 173 -14.26 -7.51 19.05
CA SER A 173 -13.32 -8.57 19.39
C SER A 173 -12.35 -8.83 18.23
N ASP A 174 -11.06 -8.89 18.51
CA ASP A 174 -10.04 -9.26 17.52
C ASP A 174 -9.34 -10.55 17.94
N ALA A 175 -9.56 -11.64 17.20
CA ALA A 175 -8.98 -12.95 17.47
C ALA A 175 -7.43 -12.95 17.47
N ARG A 176 -6.81 -11.93 16.85
CA ARG A 176 -5.36 -11.76 16.77
C ARG A 176 -4.76 -11.12 18.03
N ASP A 177 -5.59 -10.64 18.96
CA ASP A 177 -5.12 -10.08 20.25
C ASP A 177 -4.35 -11.09 21.10
N LYS A 178 -4.54 -12.39 20.86
CA LYS A 178 -3.72 -13.45 21.49
C LYS A 178 -2.22 -13.31 21.18
N ASP A 179 -1.85 -12.63 20.10
CA ASP A 179 -0.47 -12.44 19.65
C ASP A 179 0.00 -10.96 19.80
N LEU A 180 -0.72 -10.14 20.58
CA LEU A 180 -0.51 -8.68 20.70
C LEU A 180 0.95 -8.30 21.04
N ALA A 181 1.62 -9.06 21.90
CA ALA A 181 3.00 -8.82 22.31
C ALA A 181 3.99 -8.79 21.12
N HIS A 182 3.66 -9.47 20.02
CA HIS A 182 4.49 -9.53 18.80
C HIS A 182 4.16 -8.44 17.78
N MET A 183 3.12 -7.65 18.01
CA MET A 183 2.64 -6.56 17.16
C MET A 183 2.88 -5.22 17.85
N SER A 184 4.14 -4.98 18.23
CA SER A 184 4.58 -3.83 19.04
C SER A 184 5.57 -2.94 18.27
N ILE A 185 5.79 -1.71 18.77
CA ILE A 185 6.80 -0.79 18.21
C ILE A 185 8.18 -1.46 18.17
N ALA A 186 8.58 -2.16 19.24
CA ALA A 186 9.86 -2.87 19.31
C ALA A 186 9.99 -3.94 18.21
N SER A 187 8.93 -4.71 17.97
CA SER A 187 8.89 -5.72 16.89
C SER A 187 9.04 -5.07 15.52
N ALA A 188 8.33 -3.96 15.27
CA ALA A 188 8.42 -3.24 14.01
C ALA A 188 9.80 -2.57 13.78
N LEU A 189 10.43 -2.04 14.83
CA LEU A 189 11.79 -1.50 14.76
C LEU A 189 12.82 -2.60 14.47
N ALA A 190 12.70 -3.77 15.09
CA ALA A 190 13.56 -4.91 14.80
C ALA A 190 13.43 -5.36 13.34
N ALA A 191 12.19 -5.51 12.85
CA ALA A 191 11.92 -5.84 11.46
C ALA A 191 12.48 -4.79 10.49
N HIS A 192 12.34 -3.49 10.82
CA HIS A 192 12.90 -2.41 10.03
C HIS A 192 14.43 -2.49 9.96
N SER A 193 15.10 -2.65 11.10
CA SER A 193 16.56 -2.79 11.16
C SER A 193 17.07 -4.00 10.37
N ALA A 194 16.31 -5.09 10.33
CA ALA A 194 16.73 -6.33 9.68
C ALA A 194 16.49 -6.32 8.15
N HIS A 195 15.40 -5.72 7.68
CA HIS A 195 14.91 -5.92 6.31
C HIS A 195 14.74 -4.64 5.48
N HIS A 196 14.78 -3.46 6.07
CA HIS A 196 14.63 -2.21 5.31
C HIS A 196 15.80 -2.03 4.34
N GLY A 197 15.50 -1.71 3.08
CA GLY A 197 16.50 -1.54 2.03
C GLY A 197 17.03 -2.86 1.45
N SER A 198 16.49 -4.00 1.86
CA SER A 198 16.87 -5.31 1.31
C SER A 198 16.50 -5.46 -0.18
N PHE A 199 17.10 -6.48 -0.82
CA PHE A 199 16.89 -6.81 -2.23
C PHE A 199 17.17 -5.64 -3.19
N ASN A 200 18.34 -5.00 -3.04
CA ASN A 200 18.76 -3.82 -3.80
C ASN A 200 17.79 -2.63 -3.62
N ASN A 201 17.41 -2.35 -2.37
CA ASN A 201 16.51 -1.25 -2.02
C ASN A 201 15.12 -1.33 -2.69
N ARG A 202 14.62 -2.55 -2.89
CA ARG A 202 13.25 -2.79 -3.40
C ARG A 202 12.25 -3.02 -2.28
N VAL A 203 12.69 -3.53 -1.14
CA VAL A 203 11.83 -3.84 0.01
C VAL A 203 12.10 -2.84 1.13
N HIS A 204 11.05 -2.11 1.51
CA HIS A 204 11.08 -1.14 2.60
C HIS A 204 10.15 -1.62 3.71
N VAL A 205 10.56 -1.50 4.97
CA VAL A 205 9.71 -1.82 6.12
C VAL A 205 9.08 -0.54 6.67
N TRP A 206 7.76 -0.55 6.82
CA TRP A 206 6.91 0.53 7.34
C TRP A 206 6.23 0.07 8.63
N MET A 207 5.72 1.00 9.44
CA MET A 207 4.82 0.68 10.53
C MET A 207 3.37 0.80 10.05
N ALA A 208 2.58 -0.22 10.37
CA ALA A 208 1.15 -0.20 10.17
C ALA A 208 0.47 0.04 11.52
N ALA A 209 -0.08 1.23 11.74
CA ALA A 209 -0.81 1.50 12.98
C ALA A 209 -2.15 0.77 12.97
N GLY A 210 -2.47 0.08 14.06
CA GLY A 210 -3.80 -0.50 14.23
C GLY A 210 -4.88 0.58 14.28
N THR A 211 -6.05 0.31 13.69
CA THR A 211 -7.19 1.23 13.74
C THR A 211 -7.60 1.49 15.20
N PRO A 212 -7.77 2.74 15.63
CA PRO A 212 -8.12 3.06 17.01
C PRO A 212 -9.56 2.62 17.34
N ARG A 213 -9.72 1.69 18.30
CA ARG A 213 -11.04 1.16 18.71
C ARG A 213 -11.28 1.31 20.22
N GLY A 214 -10.85 2.43 20.79
CA GLY A 214 -10.97 2.74 22.21
C GLY A 214 -9.69 2.55 23.03
N SER A 215 -8.56 2.31 22.37
CA SER A 215 -7.20 2.33 22.94
C SER A 215 -6.75 3.76 23.25
N PRO A 216 -5.87 3.99 24.25
CA PRO A 216 -5.43 5.33 24.62
C PRO A 216 -4.74 6.08 23.48
N LEU A 217 -5.04 7.38 23.31
CA LEU A 217 -4.38 8.24 22.32
C LEU A 217 -2.84 8.22 22.45
N ALA A 218 -2.32 8.12 23.68
CA ALA A 218 -0.88 8.09 23.95
C ALA A 218 -0.17 6.88 23.31
N GLU A 219 -0.86 5.75 23.17
CA GLU A 219 -0.33 4.57 22.50
C GLU A 219 -0.16 4.80 21.00
N HIS A 220 -1.17 5.40 20.34
CA HIS A 220 -1.10 5.77 18.93
C HIS A 220 -0.05 6.86 18.68
N ARG A 221 0.05 7.84 19.60
CA ARG A 221 1.10 8.86 19.58
C ARG A 221 2.49 8.26 19.61
N ALA A 222 2.73 7.23 20.44
CA ALA A 222 4.01 6.56 20.51
C ALA A 222 4.41 5.92 19.16
N ILE A 223 3.44 5.41 18.39
CA ILE A 223 3.68 4.88 17.03
C ILE A 223 4.12 6.02 16.09
N GLY A 224 3.37 7.14 16.08
CA GLY A 224 3.70 8.31 15.27
C GLY A 224 5.08 8.89 15.61
N ASP A 225 5.41 8.98 16.90
CA ASP A 225 6.72 9.44 17.39
C ASP A 225 7.85 8.50 16.96
N ALA A 226 7.66 7.18 17.07
CA ALA A 226 8.64 6.21 16.61
C ALA A 226 8.88 6.31 15.10
N CYS A 227 7.82 6.45 14.29
CA CYS A 227 7.95 6.67 12.85
C CYS A 227 8.79 7.91 12.52
N ARG A 228 8.54 9.05 13.19
CA ARG A 228 9.30 10.28 12.97
C ARG A 228 10.75 10.15 13.42
N ALA A 229 10.99 9.60 14.62
CA ALA A 229 12.32 9.46 15.19
C ALA A 229 13.23 8.56 14.35
N HIS A 230 12.66 7.53 13.70
CA HIS A 230 13.41 6.56 12.91
C HIS A 230 13.27 6.75 11.39
N GLY A 231 12.53 7.76 10.92
CA GLY A 231 12.31 8.01 9.49
C GLY A 231 11.50 6.91 8.78
N ILE A 232 10.66 6.19 9.52
CA ILE A 232 9.87 5.05 9.02
C ILE A 232 8.53 5.57 8.47
N GLY A 233 8.12 5.05 7.30
CA GLY A 233 6.80 5.36 6.74
C GLY A 233 5.66 4.72 7.54
N LEU A 234 4.48 5.32 7.46
CA LEU A 234 3.30 4.94 8.23
C LEU A 234 2.11 4.63 7.31
N THR A 235 1.34 3.61 7.65
CA THR A 235 0.04 3.33 7.05
C THR A 235 -0.99 2.96 8.11
N MET A 236 -2.26 3.27 7.86
CA MET A 236 -3.37 2.96 8.76
C MET A 236 -4.70 2.96 7.98
N HIS A 237 -5.62 2.05 8.35
CA HIS A 237 -7.03 2.18 7.92
C HIS A 237 -7.68 3.29 8.74
N CYS A 238 -8.31 4.27 8.08
CA CYS A 238 -8.86 5.42 8.78
C CYS A 238 -10.22 5.82 8.19
N ALA A 239 -11.20 5.99 9.07
CA ALA A 239 -12.56 6.40 8.73
C ALA A 239 -13.20 5.55 7.63
N GLU A 240 -13.08 4.22 7.72
CA GLU A 240 -13.57 3.31 6.69
C GLU A 240 -15.06 3.01 6.89
N ALA A 241 -15.45 2.57 8.08
CA ALA A 241 -16.83 2.25 8.39
C ALA A 241 -17.55 3.41 9.06
N SER A 242 -18.87 3.43 8.92
CA SER A 242 -19.73 4.43 9.57
C SER A 242 -19.54 4.47 11.09
N ARG A 243 -19.25 3.31 11.70
CA ARG A 243 -18.99 3.19 13.14
C ARG A 243 -17.69 3.86 13.59
N ASP A 244 -16.70 3.99 12.71
CA ASP A 244 -15.43 4.66 13.05
C ASP A 244 -15.70 6.12 13.44
N HIS A 245 -16.62 6.77 12.73
CA HIS A 245 -17.03 8.14 13.00
C HIS A 245 -17.56 8.33 14.43
N GLU A 246 -18.38 7.39 14.90
CA GLU A 246 -18.88 7.39 16.28
C GLU A 246 -17.74 7.16 17.28
N ILE A 247 -16.82 6.23 17.01
CA ILE A 247 -15.66 5.97 17.88
C ILE A 247 -14.82 7.24 18.03
N TYR A 248 -14.47 7.90 16.91
CA TYR A 248 -13.67 9.13 16.95
C TYR A 248 -14.33 10.24 17.77
N ARG A 249 -15.62 10.48 17.56
CA ARG A 249 -16.33 11.56 18.25
C ARG A 249 -16.62 11.25 19.72
N THR A 250 -17.06 10.03 20.02
CA THR A 250 -17.50 9.69 21.38
C THR A 250 -16.35 9.34 22.31
N HIS A 251 -15.29 8.70 21.81
CA HIS A 251 -14.19 8.22 22.66
C HIS A 251 -13.00 9.17 22.66
N TYR A 252 -12.72 9.81 21.52
CA TYR A 252 -11.58 10.72 21.41
C TYR A 252 -11.98 12.19 21.39
N SER A 253 -13.27 12.52 21.23
CA SER A 253 -13.75 13.89 21.06
C SER A 253 -13.15 14.61 19.84
N ASN A 254 -12.71 13.85 18.83
CA ASN A 254 -12.03 14.34 17.63
C ASN A 254 -12.76 13.89 16.36
N THR A 255 -12.49 14.54 15.23
CA THR A 255 -12.66 13.94 13.90
C THR A 255 -11.55 12.91 13.63
N PRO A 256 -11.69 12.03 12.62
CA PRO A 256 -10.65 11.06 12.28
C PRO A 256 -9.27 11.69 12.04
N VAL A 257 -9.18 12.83 11.34
CA VAL A 257 -7.88 13.45 11.04
C VAL A 257 -7.38 14.31 12.19
N GLU A 258 -8.25 14.94 13.00
CA GLU A 258 -7.85 15.56 14.27
C GLU A 258 -7.18 14.51 15.17
N PHE A 259 -7.75 13.30 15.32
CA PHE A 259 -7.11 12.20 16.04
C PHE A 259 -5.75 11.83 15.45
N CYS A 260 -5.67 11.67 14.13
CA CYS A 260 -4.40 11.32 13.47
C CYS A 260 -3.34 12.41 13.67
N GLN A 261 -3.73 13.69 13.66
CA GLN A 261 -2.81 14.80 13.91
C GLN A 261 -2.31 14.77 15.34
N ASP A 262 -3.20 14.62 16.32
CA ASP A 262 -2.83 14.50 17.73
C ASP A 262 -1.95 13.28 17.98
N ALA A 263 -2.25 12.14 17.38
CA ALA A 263 -1.44 10.93 17.47
C ALA A 263 -0.16 10.98 16.61
N HIS A 264 0.17 12.11 15.98
CA HIS A 264 1.33 12.24 15.11
C HIS A 264 1.37 11.21 13.96
N LEU A 265 0.22 10.73 13.52
CA LEU A 265 0.06 9.78 12.43
C LEU A 265 -0.01 10.47 11.05
N THR A 266 -0.15 11.79 10.98
CA THR A 266 -0.18 12.55 9.71
C THR A 266 1.21 12.97 9.22
N GLY A 267 1.38 13.13 7.89
CA GLY A 267 2.62 13.63 7.33
C GLY A 267 2.92 13.16 5.90
N PRO A 268 4.01 13.66 5.29
CA PRO A 268 4.43 13.31 3.92
C PRO A 268 4.95 11.88 3.75
N ARG A 269 4.99 11.09 4.82
CA ARG A 269 5.35 9.66 4.81
C ARG A 269 4.23 8.78 5.36
N THR A 270 3.01 9.32 5.37
CA THR A 270 1.80 8.62 5.83
C THR A 270 0.87 8.36 4.65
N VAL A 271 0.36 7.13 4.57
CA VAL A 271 -0.78 6.77 3.72
C VAL A 271 -1.95 6.36 4.60
N LEU A 272 -3.07 7.08 4.55
CA LEU A 272 -4.31 6.70 5.23
C LEU A 272 -5.27 6.06 4.24
N ALA A 273 -5.73 4.85 4.54
CA ALA A 273 -6.56 4.07 3.66
C ALA A 273 -8.06 4.32 3.87
N HIS A 274 -8.83 4.18 2.80
CA HIS A 274 -10.28 4.32 2.71
C HIS A 274 -10.79 5.75 2.82
N MET A 275 -10.70 6.38 3.99
CA MET A 275 -11.10 7.77 4.23
C MET A 275 -12.51 8.09 3.72
N VAL A 276 -13.47 7.23 4.08
CA VAL A 276 -14.86 7.30 3.63
C VAL A 276 -15.67 8.28 4.48
N HIS A 277 -15.57 8.17 5.81
CA HIS A 277 -16.38 8.93 6.77
C HIS A 277 -15.62 10.11 7.35
N LEU A 278 -15.23 11.04 6.47
CA LEU A 278 -14.56 12.29 6.87
C LEU A 278 -15.56 13.39 7.23
N ASP A 279 -15.13 14.25 8.14
CA ASP A 279 -15.67 15.59 8.31
C ASP A 279 -14.97 16.53 7.32
N VAL A 280 -15.56 16.74 6.14
CA VAL A 280 -14.87 17.39 5.01
C VAL A 280 -14.30 18.78 5.38
N GLU A 281 -15.04 19.56 6.16
CA GLU A 281 -14.65 20.93 6.52
C GLU A 281 -13.41 20.96 7.43
N LYS A 282 -13.26 19.95 8.29
CA LYS A 282 -12.16 19.87 9.27
C LYS A 282 -11.00 19.00 8.79
N ASP A 283 -11.31 17.82 8.26
CA ASP A 283 -10.33 16.79 7.95
C ASP A 283 -9.52 17.10 6.68
N VAL A 284 -10.16 17.63 5.64
CA VAL A 284 -9.49 17.87 4.35
C VAL A 284 -8.39 18.94 4.46
N PRO A 285 -8.58 20.09 5.13
CA PRO A 285 -7.50 21.04 5.37
C PRO A 285 -6.31 20.43 6.11
N LEU A 286 -6.56 19.59 7.12
CA LEU A 286 -5.50 18.92 7.87
C LEU A 286 -4.69 17.96 6.97
N LEU A 287 -5.35 17.15 6.15
CA LEU A 287 -4.67 16.24 5.21
C LEU A 287 -3.77 17.00 4.22
N ARG A 288 -4.28 18.12 3.68
CA ARG A 288 -3.54 19.01 2.77
C ARG A 288 -2.32 19.60 3.47
N ASP A 289 -2.52 20.21 4.64
CA ASP A 289 -1.49 20.97 5.34
C ASP A 289 -0.36 20.07 5.84
N THR A 290 -0.69 18.85 6.28
CA THR A 290 0.31 17.86 6.67
C THR A 290 0.91 17.09 5.49
N ARG A 291 0.37 17.26 4.27
CA ARG A 291 0.71 16.50 3.06
C ARG A 291 0.54 14.99 3.25
N THR A 292 -0.50 14.59 3.97
CA THR A 292 -0.84 13.17 4.16
C THR A 292 -1.44 12.62 2.87
N HIS A 293 -1.07 11.39 2.51
CA HIS A 293 -1.59 10.72 1.33
C HIS A 293 -2.84 9.90 1.68
N VAL A 294 -3.78 9.78 0.76
CA VAL A 294 -4.99 8.96 0.90
C VAL A 294 -4.94 7.80 -0.09
N ALA A 295 -5.17 6.57 0.36
CA ALA A 295 -5.38 5.42 -0.53
C ALA A 295 -6.88 5.14 -0.68
N HIS A 296 -7.42 5.44 -1.86
CA HIS A 296 -8.81 5.15 -2.20
C HIS A 296 -8.96 3.70 -2.67
N ASN A 297 -9.82 2.94 -1.98
CA ASN A 297 -10.08 1.52 -2.23
C ASN A 297 -11.54 1.31 -2.69
N PRO A 298 -11.93 1.78 -3.89
CA PRO A 298 -13.34 1.86 -4.31
C PRO A 298 -14.05 0.51 -4.28
N THR A 299 -13.41 -0.55 -4.77
CA THR A 299 -14.02 -1.89 -4.83
C THR A 299 -14.34 -2.42 -3.44
N SER A 300 -13.39 -2.31 -2.50
CA SER A 300 -13.60 -2.75 -1.12
C SER A 300 -14.65 -1.89 -0.42
N ASN A 301 -14.57 -0.57 -0.57
CA ASN A 301 -15.54 0.35 0.01
C ASN A 301 -16.97 0.03 -0.43
N CYS A 302 -17.15 -0.35 -1.70
CA CYS A 302 -18.45 -0.79 -2.22
C CYS A 302 -18.84 -2.18 -1.74
N LYS A 303 -17.91 -3.16 -1.78
CA LYS A 303 -18.18 -4.56 -1.45
C LYS A 303 -18.55 -4.77 0.02
N LEU A 304 -17.91 -4.04 0.92
CA LEU A 304 -18.17 -4.11 2.37
C LEU A 304 -19.25 -3.12 2.84
N ALA A 305 -19.90 -2.42 1.90
CA ALA A 305 -20.84 -1.35 2.15
C ALA A 305 -20.29 -0.27 3.12
N SER A 306 -18.97 -0.03 3.07
CA SER A 306 -18.29 0.99 3.86
C SER A 306 -18.75 2.40 3.47
N GLY A 307 -18.96 2.64 2.17
CA GLY A 307 -19.52 3.89 1.63
C GLY A 307 -18.72 4.48 0.48
N VAL A 308 -18.91 5.77 0.19
CA VAL A 308 -18.24 6.47 -0.92
C VAL A 308 -17.31 7.55 -0.37
N ALA A 309 -16.01 7.39 -0.63
CA ALA A 309 -14.99 8.36 -0.22
C ALA A 309 -15.15 9.68 -0.98
N LYS A 310 -14.85 10.79 -0.28
CA LYS A 310 -14.96 12.18 -0.76
C LYS A 310 -13.79 12.57 -1.66
N VAL A 311 -13.53 11.74 -2.68
CA VAL A 311 -12.38 11.89 -3.59
C VAL A 311 -12.40 13.22 -4.36
N PRO A 312 -13.54 13.69 -4.92
CA PRO A 312 -13.58 15.00 -5.56
C PRO A 312 -13.12 16.14 -4.64
N GLU A 313 -13.62 16.17 -3.41
CA GLU A 313 -13.29 17.18 -2.40
C GLU A 313 -11.81 17.13 -2.00
N LEU A 314 -11.26 15.92 -1.83
CA LEU A 314 -9.85 15.71 -1.55
C LEU A 314 -8.96 16.22 -2.70
N LEU A 315 -9.30 15.90 -3.95
CA LEU A 315 -8.53 16.31 -5.12
C LEU A 315 -8.61 17.82 -5.36
N GLU A 316 -9.79 18.43 -5.20
CA GLU A 316 -9.98 19.88 -5.32
C GLU A 316 -9.15 20.66 -4.28
N ALA A 317 -9.04 20.12 -3.07
CA ALA A 317 -8.20 20.68 -2.01
C ALA A 317 -6.68 20.43 -2.19
N GLY A 318 -6.28 19.66 -3.21
CA GLY A 318 -4.88 19.33 -3.48
C GLY A 318 -4.29 18.21 -2.62
N VAL A 319 -5.14 17.41 -1.97
CA VAL A 319 -4.70 16.19 -1.27
C VAL A 319 -4.27 15.14 -2.29
N ASN A 320 -3.12 14.50 -2.06
CA ASN A 320 -2.65 13.44 -2.93
C ASN A 320 -3.44 12.14 -2.67
N VAL A 321 -4.33 11.80 -3.60
CA VAL A 321 -5.12 10.57 -3.58
C VAL A 321 -4.51 9.53 -4.52
N CYS A 322 -4.25 8.34 -3.98
CA CYS A 322 -3.75 7.16 -4.67
C CYS A 322 -4.83 6.08 -4.75
N LEU A 323 -4.57 5.00 -5.50
CA LEU A 323 -5.48 3.85 -5.62
C LEU A 323 -4.91 2.60 -4.94
N GLY A 324 -5.79 1.86 -4.28
CA GLY A 324 -5.46 0.55 -3.71
C GLY A 324 -6.52 -0.52 -4.03
N THR A 325 -6.11 -1.77 -3.88
CA THR A 325 -7.00 -2.93 -4.09
C THR A 325 -7.65 -3.43 -2.82
N ASP A 326 -7.03 -3.15 -1.67
CA ASP A 326 -7.33 -3.81 -0.40
C ASP A 326 -7.07 -5.33 -0.49
N GLY A 327 -7.74 -6.11 0.36
CA GLY A 327 -7.57 -7.55 0.48
C GLY A 327 -8.37 -8.36 -0.54
N ALA A 328 -7.88 -9.56 -0.86
CA ALA A 328 -8.62 -10.50 -1.68
C ALA A 328 -10.00 -10.95 -1.14
N PRO A 329 -10.31 -10.95 0.18
CA PRO A 329 -11.65 -11.26 0.67
C PRO A 329 -12.66 -10.10 0.53
N CYS A 330 -12.20 -8.88 0.21
CA CYS A 330 -13.03 -7.69 0.06
C CYS A 330 -12.85 -7.00 -1.31
N ASN A 331 -12.40 -7.72 -2.34
CA ASN A 331 -12.24 -7.16 -3.68
C ASN A 331 -13.00 -7.92 -4.79
N ASN A 332 -12.61 -9.10 -5.30
CA ASN A 332 -11.76 -10.16 -4.75
C ASN A 332 -10.57 -10.53 -5.67
N THR A 333 -9.94 -9.52 -6.28
CA THR A 333 -8.71 -9.69 -7.08
C THR A 333 -7.56 -8.88 -6.49
N GLY A 334 -6.33 -9.42 -6.54
CA GLY A 334 -5.12 -8.67 -6.18
C GLY A 334 -4.63 -7.72 -7.28
N SER A 335 -5.37 -7.61 -8.39
CA SER A 335 -5.01 -6.78 -9.55
C SER A 335 -5.60 -5.38 -9.45
N THR A 336 -4.78 -4.35 -9.72
CA THR A 336 -5.26 -2.95 -9.88
C THR A 336 -5.94 -2.69 -11.22
N GLY A 337 -5.90 -3.65 -12.14
CA GLY A 337 -6.60 -3.59 -13.42
C GLY A 337 -7.95 -4.29 -13.34
N TYR A 338 -8.96 -3.75 -14.02
CA TYR A 338 -10.19 -4.49 -14.32
C TYR A 338 -9.81 -5.66 -15.24
N GLY A 339 -9.73 -6.87 -14.68
CA GLY A 339 -9.67 -8.09 -15.47
C GLY A 339 -11.01 -8.31 -16.15
N GLY A 340 -11.20 -7.74 -17.34
CA GLY A 340 -12.19 -8.24 -18.26
C GLY A 340 -11.77 -9.65 -18.68
N ALA A 341 -12.59 -10.64 -18.34
CA ALA A 341 -12.52 -11.95 -19.00
C ALA A 341 -12.91 -11.82 -20.47
#